data_AF-A0AA38NUC5-F1
#
_entry.id   AF-A0AA38NUC5-F1
#
_cell.length_a   1.000
_cell.length_b   1.000
_cell.length_c   1.000
_cell.angle_alpha   90.00
_cell.angle_beta   90.00
_cell.angle_gamma   90.00
#
_symmetry.space_group_name_H-M   'P 1'
#
loop_
_entity.id
_entity.type
_entity.pdbx_description
1 polymer ?
#
loop_
_entity_poly.entity_id
_entity_poly.type
_entity_poly.pdbx_seq_one_letter_code
_entity_poly.pdbx_strand_id
1 'polypeptide(L)'
;YTTYDLRRDQDSINPRTHPDIVTLSPTHSSHPFTYGRVIGIFHANVMFSGTQSVQPIGLKRVDILWIRWYRYDESYESGYKAKQQPRVYFMDPRDPAAFDFLDPIDVIRAVHIIPAFQ
;
A
#
# COMPACT_ATOMS: atom_id res chain seq x y z
N TYR A 1 1.73 3.30 15.58
CA TYR A 1 1.04 2.32 16.44
C TYR A 1 1.54 2.47 17.87
N THR A 2 0.79 1.97 18.86
CA THR A 2 1.24 1.97 20.26
C THR A 2 1.98 0.66 20.53
N THR A 3 3.26 0.75 20.86
CA THR A 3 4.08 -0.40 21.27
C THR A 3 3.64 -0.91 22.65
N TYR A 4 4.07 -2.12 23.02
CA TYR A 4 3.79 -2.73 24.32
C TYR A 4 4.12 -1.80 25.50
N ASP A 5 5.19 -1.01 25.36
CA ASP A 5 5.64 -0.03 26.36
C ASP A 5 4.88 1.32 26.29
N LEU A 6 3.69 1.33 25.68
CA LEU A 6 2.83 2.50 25.48
C LEU A 6 3.47 3.65 24.69
N ARG A 7 4.56 3.40 23.94
CA ARG A 7 5.17 4.41 23.08
C ARG A 7 4.48 4.44 21.72
N ARG A 8 4.22 5.65 21.22
CA ARG A 8 3.85 5.84 19.82
C ARG A 8 5.08 5.58 18.95
N ASP A 9 4.98 4.55 18.14
CA ASP A 9 5.95 4.24 17.10
C ASP A 9 5.34 4.53 15.72
N GLN A 10 6.21 4.80 14.75
CA GLN A 10 5.84 5.09 13.37
C GLN A 10 6.68 4.23 12.45
N ASP A 11 6.04 3.60 11.47
CA ASP A 11 6.76 2.89 10.43
C ASP A 11 7.36 3.90 9.45
N SER A 12 8.65 3.77 9.16
CA SER A 12 9.32 4.55 8.13
C SER A 12 9.37 3.75 6.84
N ILE A 13 8.74 4.26 5.79
CA ILE A 13 8.74 3.64 4.46
C ILE A 13 9.96 4.16 3.70
N ASN A 14 10.85 3.25 3.30
CA ASN A 14 12.00 3.58 2.49
C ASN A 14 12.01 2.70 1.23
N PRO A 15 11.77 3.28 0.03
CA PRO A 15 11.74 2.53 -1.22
C PRO A 15 13.00 1.69 -1.50
N ARG A 16 14.15 2.02 -0.86
CA ARG A 16 15.41 1.29 -1.03
C ARG A 16 15.55 0.07 -0.11
N THR A 17 15.04 0.12 1.12
CA THR A 17 15.32 -0.92 2.14
C THR A 17 14.07 -1.58 2.70
N HIS A 18 12.98 -0.84 2.88
CA HIS A 18 11.70 -1.34 3.40
C HIS A 18 10.57 -0.76 2.55
N PRO A 19 10.43 -1.20 1.29
CA PRO A 19 9.48 -0.61 0.36
C PRO A 19 8.07 -1.21 0.48
N ASP A 20 7.93 -2.34 1.17
CA ASP A 20 6.68 -3.10 1.16
C ASP A 20 5.69 -2.55 2.20
N ILE A 21 4.44 -2.40 1.78
CA ILE A 21 3.35 -1.84 2.57
C ILE A 21 2.12 -2.73 2.48
N VAL A 22 1.18 -2.49 3.40
CA VAL A 22 -0.14 -3.10 3.38
C VAL A 22 -1.25 -2.05 3.47
N THR A 23 -2.30 -2.25 2.70
CA THR A 23 -3.52 -1.43 2.65
C THR A 23 -4.74 -2.30 2.90
N LEU A 24 -5.90 -1.66 3.11
CA LEU A 24 -7.16 -2.38 3.27
C LEU A 24 -7.64 -2.88 1.90
N SER A 25 -8.01 -4.16 1.81
CA SER A 25 -8.62 -4.67 0.58
C SER A 25 -10.08 -4.23 0.44
N PRO A 26 -10.61 -4.18 -0.79
CA PRO A 26 -12.04 -3.99 -1.03
C PRO A 26 -12.91 -5.00 -0.26
N THR A 27 -14.12 -4.59 0.12
CA THR A 27 -15.09 -5.31 0.99
C THR A 27 -15.50 -6.72 0.54
N HIS A 28 -15.18 -7.11 -0.69
CA HIS A 28 -15.51 -8.44 -1.27
C HIS A 28 -14.28 -9.27 -1.63
N SER A 29 -13.10 -8.90 -1.11
CA SER A 29 -11.86 -9.65 -1.36
C SER A 29 -11.78 -10.89 -0.48
N SER A 30 -11.19 -11.97 -1.00
CA SER A 30 -10.94 -13.22 -0.28
C SER A 30 -10.01 -13.03 0.93
N HIS A 31 -9.12 -12.05 0.85
CA HIS A 31 -8.19 -11.65 1.91
C HIS A 31 -8.41 -10.18 2.28
N PRO A 32 -8.43 -9.79 3.58
CA PRO A 32 -8.74 -8.42 4.02
C PRO A 32 -7.66 -7.38 3.71
N PHE A 33 -6.47 -7.79 3.27
CA PHE A 33 -5.32 -6.91 3.11
C PHE A 33 -4.73 -7.00 1.70
N THR A 34 -4.40 -5.84 1.12
CA THR A 34 -3.67 -5.77 -0.14
C THR A 34 -2.24 -5.36 0.14
N TYR A 35 -1.29 -5.95 -0.57
CA TYR A 35 0.13 -5.69 -0.39
C TYR A 35 0.68 -4.96 -1.60
N GLY A 36 1.55 -3.98 -1.37
CA GLY A 36 2.19 -3.20 -2.42
C GLY A 36 3.65 -2.93 -2.11
N ARG A 37 4.46 -2.80 -3.14
CA ARG A 37 5.84 -2.32 -3.05
C ARG A 37 5.90 -0.88 -3.52
N VAL A 38 6.28 0.04 -2.63
CA VAL A 38 6.52 1.44 -2.96
C VAL A 38 7.78 1.54 -3.80
N ILE A 39 7.62 2.06 -5.02
CA ILE A 39 8.72 2.31 -5.96
C ILE A 39 9.23 3.75 -5.80
N GLY A 40 8.32 4.69 -5.58
CA GLY A 40 8.65 6.10 -5.46
C GLY A 40 7.73 6.82 -4.48
N ILE A 41 8.27 7.87 -3.87
CA ILE A 41 7.54 8.79 -2.99
C ILE A 41 7.70 10.18 -3.60
N PHE A 42 6.58 10.80 -3.94
CA PHE A 42 6.52 12.08 -4.61
C PHE A 42 5.73 13.09 -3.78
N HIS A 43 5.98 14.38 -4.04
CA HIS A 43 5.13 15.45 -3.56
C HIS A 43 4.86 16.42 -4.70
N ALA A 44 3.63 16.91 -4.79
CA ALA A 44 3.21 17.90 -5.76
C ALA A 44 2.51 19.06 -5.07
N ASN A 45 2.79 20.29 -5.49
CA ASN A 45 2.01 21.45 -5.08
C ASN A 45 0.89 21.64 -6.11
N VAL A 46 -0.34 21.37 -5.70
CA VAL A 46 -1.52 21.41 -6.57
C VAL A 46 -2.34 22.64 -6.21
N MET A 47 -2.82 23.35 -7.22
CA MET A 47 -3.78 24.44 -7.07
C MET A 47 -4.98 24.11 -7.96
N PHE A 48 -6.18 24.39 -7.48
CA PHE A 48 -7.40 24.21 -8.25
C PHE A 48 -8.10 25.55 -8.39
N SER A 49 -8.23 26.06 -9.62
CA SER A 49 -8.81 27.38 -9.88
C SER A 49 -10.32 27.47 -9.62
N GLY A 50 -10.97 26.38 -9.21
CA GLY A 50 -12.41 26.32 -9.00
C GLY A 50 -13.18 26.04 -10.29
N THR A 51 -14.44 25.64 -10.14
CA THR A 51 -15.43 25.59 -11.21
C THR A 51 -16.71 26.27 -10.72
N GLN A 52 -17.76 26.35 -11.54
CA GLN A 52 -19.05 26.92 -11.09
C GLN A 52 -19.63 26.21 -9.85
N SER A 53 -19.27 24.95 -9.63
CA SER A 53 -19.79 24.11 -8.53
C SER A 53 -18.78 23.83 -7.41
N VAL A 54 -17.49 24.12 -7.59
CA VAL A 54 -16.43 23.79 -6.64
C VAL A 54 -15.55 25.00 -6.38
N GLN A 55 -15.39 25.35 -5.10
CA GLN A 55 -14.58 26.50 -4.70
C GLN A 55 -13.11 26.33 -5.11
N PRO A 56 -12.41 27.42 -5.46
CA PRO A 56 -10.98 27.38 -5.70
C PRO A 56 -10.23 26.87 -4.48
N ILE A 57 -9.25 25.98 -4.71
CA ILE A 57 -8.33 25.51 -3.70
C ILE A 57 -6.99 26.19 -3.99
N GLY A 58 -6.50 26.95 -3.00
CA GLY A 58 -5.17 27.54 -3.04
C GLY A 58 -4.07 26.49 -3.15
N LEU A 59 -2.82 26.92 -3.29
CA LEU A 59 -1.68 26.00 -3.40
C LEU A 59 -1.62 25.06 -2.19
N LYS A 60 -1.83 23.76 -2.44
CA LYS A 60 -1.78 22.71 -1.42
C LYS A 60 -0.76 21.67 -1.82
N ARG A 61 0.09 21.28 -0.87
CA ARG A 61 0.98 20.15 -1.02
C ARG A 61 0.20 18.84 -0.88
N VAL A 62 0.40 17.93 -1.82
CA VAL A 62 -0.12 16.57 -1.84
C VAL A 62 1.05 15.62 -1.96
N ASP A 63 1.13 14.65 -1.06
CA ASP A 63 2.12 13.58 -1.10
C ASP A 63 1.50 12.35 -1.78
N ILE A 64 2.27 11.67 -2.63
CA ILE A 64 1.78 10.58 -3.49
C ILE A 64 2.80 9.45 -3.48
N LEU A 65 2.33 8.22 -3.24
CA LEU A 65 3.13 7.01 -3.36
C LEU A 65 2.92 6.40 -4.74
N TRP A 66 3.99 5.98 -5.41
CA TRP A 66 3.91 5.14 -6.61
C TRP A 66 4.22 3.70 -6.24
N ILE A 67 3.27 2.81 -6.51
CA ILE A 67 3.24 1.46 -5.97
C ILE A 67 3.21 0.43 -7.10
N ARG A 68 3.89 -0.69 -6.88
CA ARG A 68 3.70 -1.94 -7.62
C ARG A 68 2.95 -2.94 -6.74
N TRP A 69 1.79 -3.39 -7.19
CA TRP A 69 0.92 -4.24 -6.40
C TRP A 69 1.33 -5.71 -6.42
N TYR A 70 1.09 -6.37 -5.30
CA TYR A 70 1.10 -7.82 -5.19
C TYR A 70 -0.33 -8.35 -5.27
N ARG A 71 -0.47 -9.57 -5.80
CA ARG A 71 -1.70 -10.35 -5.77
C ARG A 71 -1.57 -11.44 -4.70
N TYR A 72 -2.65 -11.63 -3.95
CA TYR A 72 -2.78 -12.74 -3.02
C TYR A 72 -2.93 -14.06 -3.78
N ASP A 73 -2.22 -15.10 -3.33
CA ASP A 73 -2.29 -16.44 -3.92
C ASP A 73 -3.46 -17.22 -3.33
N GLU A 74 -4.60 -17.18 -4.02
CA GLU A 74 -5.82 -17.91 -3.62
C GLU A 74 -5.68 -19.43 -3.75
N SER A 75 -4.71 -19.92 -4.54
CA SER A 75 -4.49 -21.36 -4.71
C SER A 75 -3.75 -21.99 -3.53
N TYR A 76 -3.12 -21.16 -2.69
CA TYR A 76 -2.36 -21.59 -1.54
C TYR A 76 -3.19 -21.49 -0.26
N GLU A 77 -3.34 -22.62 0.45
CA GLU A 77 -4.00 -22.61 1.75
C GLU A 77 -3.18 -21.80 2.77
N SER A 78 -3.72 -20.67 3.18
CA SER A 78 -3.07 -19.79 4.15
C SER A 78 -4.00 -19.40 5.30
N GLY A 79 -3.42 -18.81 6.35
CA GLY A 79 -4.14 -18.31 7.50
C GLY A 79 -4.11 -19.27 8.69
N TYR A 80 -4.92 -18.93 9.70
CA TYR A 80 -4.82 -19.55 11.03
C TYR A 80 -5.06 -21.07 11.02
N LYS A 81 -6.02 -21.54 10.22
CA LYS A 81 -6.35 -22.98 10.12
C LYS A 81 -5.21 -23.78 9.46
N ALA A 82 -4.66 -23.26 8.37
CA ALA A 82 -3.54 -23.87 7.65
C ALA A 82 -2.20 -23.72 8.41
N LYS A 83 -2.13 -22.82 9.41
CA LYS A 83 -0.91 -22.44 10.13
C LYS A 83 0.22 -21.99 9.19
N GLN A 84 -0.16 -21.40 8.06
CA GLN A 84 0.74 -20.96 7.00
C GLN A 84 0.52 -19.47 6.73
N GLN A 85 1.59 -18.75 6.46
CA GLN A 85 1.50 -17.32 6.14
C GLN A 85 0.88 -17.12 4.74
N PRO A 86 0.13 -16.02 4.54
CA PRO A 86 -0.31 -15.58 3.22
C PRO A 86 0.83 -15.57 2.21
N ARG A 87 0.60 -16.15 1.04
CA ARG A 87 1.52 -16.03 -0.09
C ARG A 87 1.03 -14.94 -1.03
N VAL A 88 1.97 -14.17 -1.53
CA VAL A 88 1.72 -13.09 -2.46
C VAL A 88 2.77 -13.12 -3.56
N TYR A 89 2.39 -12.69 -4.76
CA TYR A 89 3.28 -12.59 -5.90
C TYR A 89 3.06 -11.28 -6.64
N PHE A 90 4.06 -10.82 -7.39
CA PHE A 90 3.90 -9.60 -8.16
C PHE A 90 2.85 -9.79 -9.24
N MET A 91 1.96 -8.80 -9.38
CA MET A 91 1.06 -8.73 -10.54
C MET A 91 1.88 -8.68 -11.83
N ASP A 92 1.30 -9.22 -12.92
CA ASP A 92 1.89 -9.11 -14.25
C ASP A 92 2.09 -7.63 -14.56
N PRO A 93 3.32 -7.18 -14.88
CA PRO A 93 3.59 -5.76 -15.15
C PRO A 93 2.82 -5.21 -16.36
N ARG A 94 2.23 -6.07 -17.20
CA ARG A 94 1.38 -5.68 -18.33
C ARG A 94 -0.08 -5.42 -17.93
N ASP A 95 -0.48 -5.86 -16.74
CA ASP A 95 -1.79 -5.55 -16.19
C ASP A 95 -1.83 -4.04 -15.84
N PRO A 96 -2.81 -3.28 -16.37
CA PRO A 96 -2.96 -1.87 -16.02
C PRO A 96 -3.10 -1.61 -14.52
N ALA A 97 -3.60 -2.58 -13.76
CA ALA A 97 -3.75 -2.49 -12.30
C ALA A 97 -2.46 -2.86 -11.53
N ALA A 98 -1.38 -3.25 -12.21
CA ALA A 98 -0.14 -3.65 -11.52
C ALA A 98 0.60 -2.47 -10.90
N PHE A 99 0.42 -1.26 -11.42
CA PHE A 99 1.04 -0.04 -10.93
C PHE A 99 -0.03 1.02 -10.69
N ASP A 100 0.04 1.68 -9.54
CA ASP A 100 -0.91 2.74 -9.22
C ASP A 100 -0.30 3.80 -8.30
N PHE A 101 -1.01 4.91 -8.16
CA PHE A 101 -0.73 5.93 -7.16
C PHE A 101 -1.61 5.73 -5.93
N LEU A 102 -1.06 5.97 -4.75
CA LEU A 102 -1.76 5.83 -3.48
C LEU A 102 -1.51 7.05 -2.59
N ASP A 103 -2.55 7.49 -1.89
CA ASP A 103 -2.41 8.47 -0.81
C ASP A 103 -1.71 7.79 0.39
N PRO A 104 -0.64 8.37 0.95
CA PRO A 104 -0.01 7.85 2.16
C PRO A 104 -0.98 7.55 3.33
N ILE A 105 -2.14 8.22 3.39
CA ILE A 105 -3.14 7.99 4.45
C ILE A 105 -3.81 6.61 4.36
N ASP A 106 -3.86 6.01 3.16
CA ASP A 106 -4.46 4.71 2.92
C ASP A 106 -3.53 3.55 3.31
N VAL A 107 -2.27 3.87 3.64
CA VAL A 107 -1.29 2.91 4.12
C VAL A 107 -1.56 2.58 5.58
N ILE A 108 -1.85 1.30 5.85
CA ILE A 108 -2.08 0.84 7.22
C ILE A 108 -0.73 0.76 7.95
N ARG A 109 0.28 0.15 7.31
CA ARG A 109 1.61 -0.08 7.90
C ARG A 109 2.64 -0.54 6.86
N ALA A 110 3.92 -0.43 7.23
CA ALA A 110 4.98 -1.12 6.51
C ALA A 110 4.95 -2.63 6.84
N VAL A 111 5.40 -3.45 5.89
CA VAL A 111 5.51 -4.91 6.06
C VAL A 111 6.83 -5.41 5.51
N HIS A 112 7.23 -6.59 5.97
CA HIS A 112 8.40 -7.28 5.44
C HIS A 112 7.94 -8.56 4.75
N ILE A 113 8.10 -8.61 3.43
CA ILE A 113 7.74 -9.79 2.62
C ILE A 113 9.00 -10.61 2.40
N ILE A 114 8.97 -11.86 2.84
CA ILE A 114 10.10 -12.81 2.70
C ILE A 114 9.87 -13.64 1.43
N PRO A 115 10.91 -13.87 0.59
CA PRO A 115 10.78 -14.75 -0.56
C PRO A 115 10.37 -16.17 -0.13
N ALA A 116 9.37 -16.73 -0.82
CA ALA A 116 9.04 -18.14 -0.71
C ALA A 116 9.94 -18.93 -1.68
N PHE A 117 11.07 -19.42 -1.19
CA PHE A 117 11.95 -20.31 -1.95
C PHE A 117 11.29 -21.68 -2.12
N GLN A 118 11.40 -22.24 -3.32
CA GLN A 118 11.10 -23.65 -3.61
C GLN A 118 12.39 -24.47 -3.54
#